data_AF-A0A7S2QPB6-F1
#
_entry.id   AF-A0A7S2QPB6-F1
#
_cell.length_a   1.000
_cell.length_b   1.000
_cell.length_c   1.000
_cell.angle_alpha   90.00
_cell.angle_beta   90.00
_cell.angle_gamma   90.00
#
_symmetry.space_group_name_H-M   'P 1'
#
loop_
_entity.id
_entity.type
_entity.pdbx_description
1 polymer ?
#
loop_
_entity_poly.entity_id
_entity_poly.type
_entity_poly.pdbx_seq_one_letter_code
_entity_poly.pdbx_strand_id
1 'polypeptide(L)'
;CGFFLVCPKGLFVRCRAFVGDMVRNFEHQYDVREPYGRGSFCRIADKVDGDDCVICGIEFLEVRQEQTTQVRGGPFGNIADQVKIVSSPGLGGMEIVRELQEIHGAGAAGEKRPGRGRPRASAGGGA
;
A
#
# COMPACT_ATOMS: atom_id res chain seq x y z
N CYS A 1 -2.33 -14.53 -10.93
CA CYS A 1 -1.69 -13.26 -10.61
C CYS A 1 -2.72 -12.37 -9.93
N GLY A 2 -2.34 -11.65 -8.87
CA GLY A 2 -3.18 -10.64 -8.23
C GLY A 2 -2.62 -9.24 -8.52
N PHE A 3 -3.50 -8.26 -8.68
CA PHE A 3 -3.13 -6.85 -8.89
C PHE A 3 -3.91 -6.00 -7.90
N PHE A 4 -3.20 -5.22 -7.08
CA PHE A 4 -3.79 -4.40 -6.02
C PHE A 4 -3.12 -3.03 -6.01
N LEU A 5 -3.93 -2.00 -5.78
CA LEU A 5 -3.50 -0.63 -5.55
C LEU A 5 -3.78 -0.27 -4.09
N VAL A 6 -2.79 0.34 -3.44
CA VAL A 6 -2.94 0.88 -2.08
C VAL A 6 -2.80 2.40 -2.17
N CYS A 7 -3.86 3.12 -1.85
CA CYS A 7 -3.84 4.59 -1.83
C CYS A 7 -4.08 5.12 -0.41
N PRO A 8 -3.64 6.36 -0.11
CA PRO A 8 -4.01 7.05 1.12
C PRO A 8 -5.53 7.24 1.27
N LYS A 9 -5.97 7.45 2.51
CA LYS A 9 -7.35 7.83 2.83
C LYS A 9 -7.75 9.14 2.13
N GLY A 10 -9.01 9.21 1.71
CA GLY A 10 -9.63 10.37 1.08
C GLY A 10 -9.41 10.44 -0.42
N LEU A 11 -8.81 9.41 -1.02
CA LEU A 11 -8.45 9.42 -2.43
C LEU A 11 -9.49 8.67 -3.27
N PHE A 12 -9.98 9.30 -4.32
CA PHE A 12 -10.76 8.69 -5.38
C PHE A 12 -9.81 8.34 -6.53
N VAL A 13 -9.81 7.08 -6.97
CA VAL A 13 -9.06 6.63 -8.15
C VAL A 13 -10.02 6.04 -9.17
N ARG A 14 -9.88 6.48 -10.42
CA ARG A 14 -10.30 5.73 -11.60
C ARG A 14 -9.08 5.46 -12.47
N CYS A 15 -8.79 4.20 -12.76
CA CYS A 15 -7.59 3.81 -13.49
C CYS A 15 -7.81 2.57 -14.38
N ARG A 16 -6.89 2.37 -15.32
CA ARG A 16 -6.75 1.14 -16.11
C ARG A 16 -5.47 0.44 -15.67
N ALA A 17 -5.58 -0.76 -15.12
CA ALA A 17 -4.43 -1.62 -14.86
C ALA A 17 -4.24 -2.59 -16.02
N PHE A 18 -2.98 -2.89 -16.34
CA PHE A 18 -2.65 -3.86 -17.38
C PHE A 18 -1.50 -4.79 -16.97
N VAL A 19 -1.59 -6.03 -17.45
CA VAL A 19 -0.53 -7.06 -17.36
C VAL A 19 -0.47 -7.75 -18.72
N GLY A 20 0.57 -7.48 -19.50
CA GLY A 20 0.63 -7.77 -20.93
C GLY A 20 -0.52 -7.08 -21.69
N ASP A 21 -1.24 -7.86 -22.46
CA ASP A 21 -2.49 -7.51 -23.17
C ASP A 21 -3.74 -7.51 -22.28
N MET A 22 -3.67 -7.99 -21.03
CA MET A 22 -4.82 -8.05 -20.14
C MET A 22 -5.07 -6.70 -19.48
N VAL A 23 -6.20 -6.06 -19.79
CA VAL A 23 -6.59 -4.77 -19.22
C VAL A 23 -7.82 -4.91 -18.31
N ARG A 24 -7.81 -4.20 -17.17
CA ARG A 24 -8.94 -4.07 -16.24
C ARG A 24 -9.08 -2.64 -15.76
N ASN A 25 -10.32 -2.17 -15.71
CA ASN A 25 -10.64 -0.86 -15.16
C ASN A 25 -10.97 -0.99 -13.67
N PHE A 26 -10.48 -0.06 -12.87
CA PHE A 26 -10.78 0.07 -11.45
C PHE A 26 -11.33 1.47 -11.16
N GLU A 27 -12.31 1.52 -10.28
CA GLU A 27 -12.89 2.77 -9.76
C GLU A 27 -13.17 2.57 -8.28
N HIS A 28 -12.52 3.36 -7.42
CA HIS A 28 -12.60 3.18 -5.98
C HIS A 28 -12.35 4.47 -5.19
N GLN A 29 -13.12 4.63 -4.11
CA GLN A 29 -12.92 5.65 -3.08
C GLN A 29 -12.24 5.00 -1.87
N TYR A 30 -11.04 5.46 -1.53
CA TYR A 30 -10.27 4.97 -0.41
C TYR A 30 -10.67 5.70 0.87
N ASP A 31 -11.61 5.14 1.64
CA ASP A 31 -12.00 5.68 2.95
C ASP A 31 -10.94 5.43 4.03
N VAL A 32 -10.12 4.39 3.81
CA VAL A 32 -8.97 4.00 4.62
C VAL A 32 -7.83 3.55 3.70
N ARG A 33 -6.62 3.47 4.24
CA ARG A 33 -5.46 2.96 3.49
C ARG A 33 -5.50 1.44 3.45
N GLU A 34 -6.15 0.88 2.45
CA GLU A 34 -6.27 -0.56 2.24
C GLU A 34 -6.01 -0.96 0.77
N PRO A 35 -5.63 -2.22 0.51
CA PRO A 35 -5.45 -2.70 -0.85
C PRO A 35 -6.80 -2.90 -1.54
N TYR A 36 -6.97 -2.30 -2.71
CA TYR A 36 -8.10 -2.52 -3.60
C TYR A 36 -7.62 -3.12 -4.92
N GLY A 37 -8.30 -4.17 -5.40
CA GLY A 37 -7.92 -4.81 -6.66
C GLY A 37 -8.55 -6.18 -6.86
N ARG A 38 -7.88 -7.03 -7.64
CA ARG A 38 -8.34 -8.41 -7.91
C ARG A 38 -7.25 -9.44 -7.64
N GLY A 39 -7.57 -10.44 -6.82
CA GLY A 39 -6.71 -11.60 -6.59
C GLY A 39 -6.55 -12.53 -7.79
N SER A 40 -7.52 -12.51 -8.71
CA SER A 40 -7.52 -13.28 -9.96
C SER A 40 -7.49 -12.37 -11.20
N PHE A 41 -6.48 -11.51 -11.30
CA PHE A 41 -6.34 -10.56 -12.40
C PHE A 41 -6.05 -11.26 -13.74
N CYS A 42 -5.08 -12.16 -13.75
CA CYS A 42 -4.61 -12.89 -14.93
C CYS A 42 -3.96 -14.24 -14.55
N ARG A 43 -3.79 -15.12 -15.52
CA ARG A 43 -2.82 -16.21 -15.45
C ARG A 43 -1.47 -15.64 -15.87
N ILE A 44 -0.48 -15.67 -14.97
CA ILE A 44 0.80 -14.99 -15.21
C ILE A 44 1.60 -15.69 -16.32
N ALA A 45 1.54 -17.02 -16.36
CA ALA A 45 2.23 -17.84 -17.37
C ALA A 45 1.86 -17.47 -18.81
N ASP A 46 0.63 -16.96 -19.02
CA ASP A 46 0.14 -16.54 -20.33
C ASP A 46 0.61 -15.13 -20.73
N LYS A 47 1.34 -14.43 -19.84
CA LYS A 47 1.77 -13.03 -19.97
C LYS A 47 3.28 -12.83 -19.84
N VAL A 48 4.03 -13.91 -19.59
CA VAL A 48 5.50 -13.89 -19.59
C VAL A 48 5.97 -13.90 -21.03
N ASP A 49 6.84 -12.95 -21.38
CA ASP A 49 7.44 -12.87 -22.72
C ASP A 49 8.70 -13.77 -22.81
N GLY A 50 9.29 -13.89 -24.00
CA GLY A 50 10.41 -14.80 -24.27
C GLY A 50 11.69 -14.52 -23.47
N ASP A 51 11.80 -13.35 -22.85
CA ASP A 51 12.91 -12.92 -21.98
C ASP A 51 12.62 -13.13 -20.48
N ASP A 52 11.56 -13.87 -20.14
CA ASP A 52 11.08 -14.10 -18.76
C ASP A 52 10.63 -12.82 -18.04
N CYS A 53 10.29 -11.77 -18.81
CA CYS A 53 9.73 -10.53 -18.30
C CYS A 53 8.20 -10.49 -18.43
N VAL A 54 7.55 -9.71 -17.56
CA VAL A 54 6.13 -9.37 -17.66
C VAL A 54 6.00 -7.86 -17.61
N ILE A 55 5.39 -7.27 -18.64
CA ILE A 55 5.04 -5.85 -18.64
C ILE A 55 3.74 -5.67 -17.87
N CYS A 56 3.76 -4.85 -16.83
CA CYS A 56 2.57 -4.44 -16.12
C CYS A 56 2.59 -2.93 -15.85
N GLY A 57 1.41 -2.36 -15.63
CA GLY A 57 1.32 -0.94 -15.36
C GLY A 57 -0.09 -0.49 -15.00
N ILE A 58 -0.18 0.80 -14.72
CA ILE A 58 -1.41 1.48 -14.35
C ILE A 58 -1.47 2.83 -15.05
N GLU A 59 -2.63 3.14 -15.59
CA GLU A 59 -2.93 4.43 -16.20
C GLU A 59 -4.06 5.08 -15.40
N PHE A 60 -3.75 6.19 -14.74
CA PHE A 60 -4.74 6.96 -14.00
C PHE A 60 -5.59 7.77 -14.97
N LEU A 61 -6.88 7.48 -14.99
CA LEU A 61 -7.86 8.25 -15.75
C LEU A 61 -8.34 9.45 -14.94
N GLU A 62 -8.46 9.26 -13.62
CA GLU A 62 -8.89 10.28 -12.70
C GLU A 62 -8.36 10.02 -11.30
N VAL A 63 -7.85 11.07 -10.67
CA VAL A 63 -7.42 11.06 -9.27
C VAL A 63 -8.01 12.30 -8.62
N ARG A 64 -8.69 12.12 -7.48
CA ARG A 64 -9.13 13.23 -6.63
C ARG A 64 -8.74 12.93 -5.21
N GLN A 65 -8.18 13.90 -4.49
CA GLN A 65 -7.87 13.77 -3.08
C GLN A 65 -8.74 14.75 -2.29
N GLU A 66 -9.59 14.19 -1.43
CA GLU A 66 -10.42 14.91 -0.48
C GLU A 66 -9.69 14.98 0.88
N GLN A 67 -9.36 16.20 1.30
CA GLN A 67 -8.79 16.46 2.61
C GLN A 67 -9.72 17.38 3.41
N THR A 68 -10.29 16.84 4.49
CA THR A 68 -11.08 17.63 5.44
C THR A 68 -10.19 18.01 6.61
N THR A 69 -9.91 19.31 6.77
CA THR A 69 -9.16 19.85 7.91
C THR A 69 -10.09 20.65 8.81
N GLN A 70 -10.00 20.41 10.11
CA GLN A 70 -10.66 21.25 11.11
C GLN A 70 -9.72 22.40 11.44
N VAL A 71 -10.11 23.63 11.09
CA VAL A 71 -9.32 24.81 11.40
C VAL A 71 -9.73 25.32 12.77
N ARG A 72 -8.78 25.39 13.70
CA ARG A 72 -8.97 26.03 15.00
C ARG A 72 -8.64 27.51 14.86
N GLY A 73 -9.67 28.34 14.69
CA GLY A 73 -9.55 29.80 14.63
C GLY A 73 -10.29 30.49 15.79
N GLY A 74 -9.57 31.23 16.63
CA GLY A 74 -10.13 32.14 17.63
C GLY A 74 -9.41 32.14 18.99
N PRO A 75 -9.34 33.28 19.72
CA PRO A 75 -8.66 33.39 21.01
C PRO A 75 -9.28 32.55 22.14
N PHE A 76 -10.46 31.94 21.91
CA PHE A 76 -11.20 31.17 22.91
C PHE A 76 -11.44 29.70 22.54
N GLY A 77 -10.68 29.13 21.60
CA GLY A 77 -10.53 27.67 21.47
C GLY A 77 -11.72 26.86 20.97
N ASN A 78 -12.83 27.49 20.58
CA ASN A 78 -13.97 26.77 19.99
C ASN A 78 -13.73 26.53 18.49
N ILE A 79 -13.71 25.25 18.11
CA ILE A 79 -13.57 24.78 16.71
C ILE A 79 -14.79 25.28 15.92
N ALA A 80 -14.57 26.19 14.97
CA ALA A 80 -15.69 26.79 14.21
C ALA A 80 -15.77 26.31 12.75
N ASP A 81 -14.67 25.87 12.12
CA ASP A 81 -14.68 25.68 10.66
C ASP A 81 -14.09 24.33 10.21
N GLN A 82 -14.82 23.65 9.32
CA GLN A 82 -14.33 22.50 8.55
C GLN A 82 -14.05 22.95 7.11
N VAL A 83 -12.82 22.78 6.66
CA VAL A 83 -12.42 23.05 5.28
C VAL A 83 -12.24 21.73 4.56
N LYS A 84 -13.07 21.47 3.53
CA LYS A 84 -12.93 20.36 2.59
C LYS A 84 -12.18 20.85 1.35
N ILE A 85 -10.95 20.39 1.19
CA ILE A 85 -10.09 20.66 0.03
C ILE A 85 -10.18 19.45 -0.89
N VAL A 86 -10.62 19.68 -2.14
CA VAL A 86 -10.54 18.65 -3.19
C VAL A 86 -9.41 19.06 -4.13
N SER A 87 -8.34 18.28 -4.15
CA SER A 87 -7.24 18.44 -5.08
C SER A 87 -7.37 17.43 -6.21
N SER A 88 -7.36 17.93 -7.44
CA SER A 88 -7.29 17.12 -8.65
C SER A 88 -5.99 17.52 -9.35
N PRO A 89 -4.98 16.64 -9.46
CA PRO A 89 -3.80 16.95 -10.24
C PRO A 89 -4.25 17.23 -11.68
N GLY A 90 -4.14 18.48 -12.11
CA GLY A 90 -4.58 18.90 -13.44
C GLY A 90 -3.65 18.39 -14.53
N LEU A 91 -4.20 18.21 -15.74
CA LEU A 91 -3.59 17.81 -17.02
C LEU A 91 -2.34 18.62 -17.47
N GLY A 92 -1.81 19.53 -16.67
CA GLY A 92 -0.80 20.53 -17.05
C GLY A 92 0.63 20.24 -16.61
N GLY A 93 0.90 19.17 -15.89
CA GLY A 93 2.26 18.82 -15.49
C GLY A 93 2.38 17.35 -15.17
N MET A 94 3.10 16.60 -16.00
CA MET A 94 3.73 15.37 -15.52
C MET A 94 4.79 15.81 -14.50
N GLU A 95 4.38 15.98 -13.24
CA GLU A 95 5.34 16.22 -12.17
C GLU A 95 6.24 14.98 -12.07
N ILE A 96 7.54 15.22 -11.89
CA ILE A 96 8.54 14.17 -11.85
C ILE A 96 8.16 13.18 -10.73
N VAL A 97 7.76 11.97 -11.13
CA VAL A 97 7.58 10.85 -10.21
C VAL A 97 8.94 10.52 -9.63
N ARG A 98 9.20 10.97 -8.40
CA ARG A 98 10.39 10.58 -7.65
C ARG A 98 10.17 9.18 -7.10
N GLU A 99 11.20 8.33 -7.17
CA GLU A 99 11.16 7.01 -6.55
C GLU A 99 10.78 7.14 -5.07
N LEU A 100 9.82 6.31 -4.65
CA LEU A 100 9.39 6.23 -3.27
C LEU A 100 10.54 5.60 -2.47
N GLN A 101 11.27 6.42 -1.70
CA GLN A 101 12.33 5.89 -0.82
C GLN A 101 11.70 4.94 0.20
N GLU A 102 12.19 3.71 0.24
CA GLU A 102 11.78 2.71 1.22
C GLU A 102 12.00 3.27 2.63
N ILE A 103 10.89 3.57 3.31
CA ILE A 103 10.91 3.89 4.74
C ILE A 103 11.33 2.60 5.43
N HIS A 104 12.63 2.48 5.71
CA HIS A 104 13.18 1.42 6.53
C HIS A 104 12.46 1.48 7.88
N GLY A 105 11.64 0.46 8.13
CA GLY A 105 10.84 0.33 9.34
C GLY A 105 11.74 0.44 10.57
N ALA A 106 11.44 1.43 11.40
CA ALA A 106 11.97 1.50 12.75
C ALA A 106 11.47 0.28 13.53
N GLY A 107 12.42 -0.56 13.97
CA GLY A 107 12.34 -1.26 15.25
C GLY A 107 11.68 -2.63 15.28
N ALA A 108 12.31 -3.65 14.68
CA ALA A 108 12.21 -5.00 15.22
C ALA A 108 13.16 -5.13 16.41
N ALA A 109 12.66 -4.86 17.62
CA ALA A 109 13.37 -5.16 18.86
C ALA A 109 13.50 -6.68 19.00
N GLY A 110 14.71 -7.19 18.76
CA GLY A 110 15.06 -8.58 18.96
C GLY A 110 15.16 -8.92 20.45
N GLU A 111 14.16 -9.63 20.97
CA GLU A 111 14.23 -10.23 22.31
C GLU A 111 15.00 -11.56 22.24
N LYS A 112 16.31 -11.51 22.52
CA LYS A 112 17.16 -12.69 22.73
C LYS A 112 16.76 -13.38 24.04
N ARG A 113 16.05 -14.50 23.94
CA ARG A 113 15.86 -15.42 25.09
C ARG A 113 17.13 -16.26 25.30
N PRO A 114 17.74 -16.27 26.49
CA PRO A 114 18.87 -17.13 26.78
C PRO A 114 18.42 -18.58 27.00
N GLY A 115 19.14 -19.51 26.39
CA GLY A 115 18.90 -20.95 26.46
C GLY A 115 19.04 -21.49 27.89
N ARG A 116 18.02 -22.25 28.33
CA ARG A 116 18.11 -23.08 29.53
C ARG A 116 18.84 -24.36 29.18
N GLY A 117 20.06 -24.48 29.70
CA GLY A 117 20.86 -25.69 29.70
C GLY A 117 20.13 -26.84 30.38
N ARG A 118 20.29 -28.02 29.77
CA ARG A 118 19.76 -29.30 30.20
C ARG A 118 20.82 -29.96 31.10
N PRO A 119 20.59 -30.21 32.39
CA PRO A 119 21.50 -31.04 33.16
C PRO A 119 21.25 -32.51 32.82
N ARG A 120 22.34 -33.16 32.43
CA ARG A 120 22.50 -34.59 32.22
C ARG A 120 22.72 -35.23 33.59
N ALA A 121 21.87 -36.16 34.00
CA ALA A 121 22.10 -37.00 35.18
C ALA A 121 22.22 -38.47 34.74
N SER A 122 23.28 -39.09 35.22
CA SER A 122 23.80 -40.41 34.90
C SER A 122 23.23 -41.50 35.81
N ALA A 123 23.08 -42.70 35.22
CA ALA A 123 23.38 -44.05 35.72
C ALA A 123 23.04 -44.48 37.17
N GLY A 124 22.34 -45.62 37.24
CA GLY A 124 22.25 -46.59 38.34
C GLY A 124 21.06 -47.51 38.03
N GLY A 125 21.14 -48.84 37.88
CA GLY A 125 22.08 -49.83 38.41
C GLY A 125 21.34 -50.70 39.43
N GLY A 126 21.07 -51.98 39.08
CA GLY A 126 20.54 -53.03 39.96
C GLY A 126 19.06 -53.36 39.72
N ALA A 127 18.61 -54.61 39.68
CA ALA A 127 19.25 -55.92 39.78
C ALA A 127 18.34 -56.92 39.04
#